data_AF-A0A4Y2S4L8-F1
#
_entry.id   AF-A0A4Y2S4L8-F1
#
_cell.length_a   1.000
_cell.length_b   1.000
_cell.length_c   1.000
_cell.angle_alpha   90.00
_cell.angle_beta   90.00
_cell.angle_gamma   90.00
#
_symmetry.space_group_name_H-M   'P 1'
#
loop_
_entity.id
_entity.type
_entity.pdbx_description
1 polymer ?
#
loop_
_entity_poly.entity_id
_entity_poly.type
_entity_poly.pdbx_seq_one_letter_code
_entity_poly.pdbx_strand_id
1 'polypeptide(L)'
;MNGIPQVRNIMISLYVNDTAILSQGKTPDKAIVPLQNYLKNLEAWLVRWKIKLNVDKTEAILFNKKNDDWPKVKVYCTPIEWKKEVKYLGFVLDKQLNFRAHTSLIKEKYNKAFRSQYSLICRNSGLNLNNKVLIYLAYLRPILIYASPIWACTARSNFRSIQVLENKALRMIANARCYHRNIDIRNV
;
A
#
# COMPACT_ATOMS: atom_id res chain seq x y z
N MET A 1 -23.44 6.88 7.03
CA MET A 1 -22.34 7.78 7.48
C MET A 1 -22.52 9.16 6.83
N ASN A 2 -23.66 9.84 7.01
CA ASN A 2 -24.05 10.99 6.19
C ASN A 2 -23.84 12.36 6.89
N GLY A 3 -22.76 12.52 7.67
CA GLY A 3 -22.59 13.72 8.49
C GLY A 3 -21.18 14.23 8.69
N ILE A 4 -20.16 13.59 8.10
CA ILE A 4 -18.77 14.07 8.19
C ILE A 4 -18.68 15.36 7.37
N PRO A 5 -18.07 16.44 7.91
CA PRO A 5 -17.94 17.70 7.18
C PRO A 5 -17.24 17.44 5.84
N GLN A 6 -17.76 17.98 4.75
CA GLN A 6 -17.08 17.96 3.46
C GLN A 6 -16.67 19.38 3.11
N VAL A 7 -15.40 19.57 2.81
CA VAL A 7 -14.83 20.88 2.49
C VAL A 7 -14.15 20.81 1.12
N ARG A 8 -14.33 21.84 0.30
CA ARG A 8 -13.64 21.95 -1.00
C ARG A 8 -12.12 21.91 -0.77
N ASN A 9 -11.39 21.13 -1.57
CA ASN A 9 -9.95 20.84 -1.48
C ASN A 9 -9.51 19.83 -0.40
N ILE A 10 -10.45 19.14 0.24
CA ILE A 10 -10.14 18.05 1.17
C ILE A 10 -10.82 16.78 0.69
N MET A 11 -10.02 15.73 0.51
CA MET A 11 -10.49 14.41 0.16
C MET A 11 -10.45 13.53 1.40
N ILE A 12 -11.55 12.85 1.68
CA ILE A 12 -11.70 11.97 2.84
C ILE A 12 -11.89 10.55 2.32
N SER A 13 -11.10 9.62 2.83
CA SER A 13 -11.22 8.20 2.54
C SER A 13 -11.47 7.46 3.85
N LEU A 14 -12.60 6.75 3.92
CA LEU A 14 -13.05 6.03 5.10
C LEU A 14 -13.07 4.54 4.79
N TYR A 15 -12.45 3.75 5.64
CA TYR A 15 -12.53 2.31 5.58
C TYR A 15 -12.64 1.74 6.99
N VAL A 16 -13.85 1.31 7.36
CA VAL A 16 -14.17 0.86 8.72
C VAL A 16 -13.73 1.91 9.75
N ASN A 17 -12.66 1.64 10.50
CA ASN A 17 -12.12 2.52 11.54
C ASN A 17 -10.97 3.40 11.04
N ASP A 18 -10.43 3.12 9.85
CA ASP A 18 -9.33 3.86 9.27
C ASP A 18 -9.86 5.05 8.47
N THR A 19 -9.48 6.25 8.89
CA THR A 19 -9.83 7.51 8.22
C THR A 19 -8.56 8.14 7.68
N ALA A 20 -8.52 8.41 6.38
CA ALA A 20 -7.48 9.18 5.73
C ALA A 20 -8.05 10.52 5.26
N ILE A 21 -7.33 11.60 5.56
CA ILE A 21 -7.68 12.96 5.18
C ILE A 21 -6.53 13.48 4.32
N LEU A 22 -6.83 13.86 3.10
CA LEU A 22 -5.87 14.42 2.16
C LEU A 22 -6.24 15.87 1.88
N SER A 23 -5.25 16.76 2.02
CA SER A 23 -5.33 18.15 1.60
C SER A 23 -4.25 18.42 0.55
N GLN A 24 -4.59 19.18 -0.48
CA GLN A 24 -3.67 19.52 -1.57
C GLN A 24 -3.54 21.03 -1.71
N GLY A 25 -2.32 21.50 -1.92
CA GLY A 25 -2.02 22.91 -2.18
C GLY A 25 -0.70 23.08 -2.94
N LYS A 26 -0.58 24.18 -3.71
CA LYS A 26 0.66 24.53 -4.42
C LYS A 26 1.77 25.00 -3.47
N THR A 27 1.40 25.53 -2.32
CA THR A 27 2.31 26.01 -1.26
C THR A 27 1.97 25.33 0.07
N PRO A 28 2.93 25.26 1.02
CA PRO A 28 2.69 24.66 2.33
C PRO A 28 1.47 25.19 3.04
N ASP A 29 1.34 26.51 3.10
CA ASP A 29 0.24 27.16 3.80
C ASP A 29 -1.12 26.84 3.17
N LYS A 30 -1.16 26.75 1.82
CA LYS A 30 -2.38 26.41 1.09
C LYS A 30 -2.80 24.95 1.29
N ALA A 31 -1.90 24.06 1.70
CA ALA A 31 -2.23 22.68 2.04
C ALA A 31 -2.56 22.52 3.54
N ILE A 32 -1.78 23.15 4.42
CA ILE A 32 -1.89 22.98 5.88
C ILE A 32 -3.06 23.76 6.47
N VAL A 33 -3.28 25.01 6.08
CA VAL A 33 -4.33 25.85 6.68
C VAL A 33 -5.73 25.24 6.49
N PRO A 34 -6.12 24.78 5.28
CA PRO A 34 -7.39 24.08 5.11
C PRO A 34 -7.47 22.79 5.91
N LEU A 35 -6.37 22.01 5.95
CA LEU A 35 -6.31 20.77 6.70
C LEU A 35 -6.52 21.01 8.20
N GLN A 36 -5.86 22.01 8.78
CA GLN A 36 -5.97 22.33 10.19
C GLN A 36 -7.37 22.84 10.56
N ASN A 37 -7.98 23.67 9.71
CA ASN A 37 -9.35 24.15 9.90
C ASN A 37 -10.35 22.98 9.84
N TYR A 38 -10.12 22.04 8.91
CA TYR A 38 -10.93 20.84 8.80
C TYR A 38 -10.80 19.92 10.01
N LEU A 39 -9.59 19.71 10.51
CA LEU A 39 -9.35 18.92 11.72
C LEU A 39 -10.09 19.49 12.93
N LYS A 40 -10.11 20.82 13.10
CA LYS A 40 -10.90 21.47 14.17
C LYS A 40 -12.40 21.18 14.05
N ASN A 41 -12.96 21.28 12.84
CA ASN A 41 -14.37 20.96 12.61
C ASN A 41 -14.66 19.47 12.84
N LEU A 42 -13.73 18.61 12.44
CA LEU A 42 -13.81 17.17 12.64
C LEU A 42 -13.73 16.81 14.13
N GLU A 43 -12.87 17.46 14.91
CA GLU A 43 -12.80 17.29 16.37
C GLU A 43 -14.13 17.64 17.04
N ALA A 44 -14.72 18.81 16.71
CA ALA A 44 -16.02 19.21 17.24
C ALA A 44 -17.13 18.20 16.88
N TRP A 45 -17.07 17.66 15.66
CA TRP A 45 -17.98 16.60 15.23
C TRP A 45 -17.76 15.30 16.01
N LEU A 46 -16.51 14.84 16.15
CA LEU A 46 -16.19 13.62 16.92
C LEU A 46 -16.67 13.71 18.37
N VAL A 47 -16.48 14.86 19.01
CA VAL A 47 -16.98 15.13 20.37
C VAL A 47 -18.51 15.04 20.42
N ARG A 48 -19.21 15.68 19.47
CA ARG A 48 -20.69 15.61 19.38
C ARG A 48 -21.20 14.18 19.25
N TRP A 49 -20.48 13.34 18.51
CA TRP A 49 -20.81 11.93 18.31
C TRP A 49 -20.21 10.98 19.36
N LYS A 50 -19.53 11.52 20.39
CA LYS A 50 -18.86 10.76 21.46
C LYS A 50 -17.84 9.73 20.94
N ILE A 51 -17.18 10.03 19.83
CA ILE A 51 -16.14 9.19 19.23
C ILE A 51 -14.77 9.70 19.70
N LYS A 52 -13.98 8.82 20.35
CA LYS A 52 -12.62 9.15 20.79
C LYS A 52 -11.60 8.79 19.71
N LEU A 53 -10.89 9.79 19.20
CA LEU A 53 -9.76 9.58 18.30
C LEU A 53 -8.54 9.08 19.08
N ASN A 54 -7.81 8.14 18.50
CA ASN A 54 -6.53 7.69 19.06
C ASN A 54 -5.39 8.50 18.44
N VAL A 55 -4.93 9.52 19.17
CA VAL A 55 -3.85 10.42 18.73
C VAL A 55 -2.56 9.65 18.47
N ASP A 56 -2.22 8.66 19.30
CA ASP A 56 -0.98 7.88 19.19
C ASP A 56 -0.92 7.05 17.91
N LYS A 57 -2.09 6.62 17.40
CA LYS A 57 -2.22 5.91 16.12
C LYS A 57 -2.34 6.85 14.92
N THR A 58 -2.46 8.15 15.14
CA THR A 58 -2.64 9.12 14.06
C THR A 58 -1.29 9.46 13.47
N GLU A 59 -1.11 9.13 12.19
CA GLU A 59 0.14 9.38 11.47
C GLU A 59 -0.09 10.44 10.40
N ALA A 60 0.87 11.34 10.24
CA ALA A 60 0.87 12.34 9.18
C ALA A 60 2.05 12.11 8.24
N ILE A 61 1.78 12.16 6.93
CA ILE A 61 2.81 12.07 5.89
C ILE A 61 2.66 13.26 4.94
N LEU A 62 3.80 13.85 4.61
CA LEU A 62 3.88 14.94 3.66
C LEU A 62 4.46 14.45 2.34
N PHE A 63 3.69 14.56 1.26
CA PHE A 63 4.14 14.24 -0.09
C PHE A 63 4.75 15.48 -0.76
N ASN A 64 6.07 15.64 -0.67
CA ASN A 64 6.81 16.70 -1.33
C ASN A 64 8.20 16.19 -1.76
N LYS A 65 8.66 16.63 -2.94
CA LYS A 65 10.02 16.35 -3.44
C LYS A 65 11.08 17.16 -2.69
N LYS A 66 10.73 18.35 -2.19
CA LYS A 66 11.65 19.19 -1.41
C LYS A 66 11.72 18.72 0.05
N ASN A 67 12.85 19.01 0.66
CA ASN A 67 13.13 18.68 2.05
C ASN A 67 13.08 19.94 2.91
N ASP A 68 11.96 20.66 2.80
CA ASP A 68 11.71 21.88 3.56
C ASP A 68 11.15 21.51 4.94
N ASP A 69 11.39 22.36 5.94
CA ASP A 69 10.75 22.25 7.25
C ASP A 69 9.31 22.77 7.14
N TRP A 70 8.33 21.88 7.29
CA TRP A 70 6.91 22.20 7.13
C TRP A 70 6.25 22.35 8.51
N PRO A 71 5.31 23.30 8.67
CA PRO A 71 4.56 23.44 9.91
C PRO A 71 3.93 22.12 10.33
N LYS A 72 4.02 21.79 11.62
CA LYS A 72 3.38 20.59 12.18
C LYS A 72 1.86 20.76 12.21
N VAL A 73 1.14 19.71 11.87
CA VAL A 73 -0.33 19.64 12.02
C VAL A 73 -0.66 19.27 13.47
N LYS A 74 -1.70 19.87 14.04
CA LYS A 74 -2.13 19.59 15.41
C LYS A 74 -3.50 18.91 15.43
N VAL A 75 -3.64 17.91 16.30
CA VAL A 75 -4.90 17.24 16.59
C VAL A 75 -5.11 17.24 18.10
N TYR A 76 -6.25 17.70 18.61
CA TYR A 76 -6.51 17.94 20.03
C TYR A 76 -5.38 18.73 20.72
N CYS A 77 -4.89 19.79 20.08
CA CYS A 77 -3.73 20.60 20.51
C CYS A 77 -2.38 19.87 20.59
N THR A 78 -2.31 18.57 20.26
CA THR A 78 -1.04 17.82 20.21
C THR A 78 -0.44 17.88 18.81
N PRO A 79 0.85 18.22 18.67
CA PRO A 79 1.52 18.25 17.36
C PRO A 79 1.82 16.83 16.86
N ILE A 80 1.41 16.53 15.63
CA ILE A 80 1.72 15.27 14.96
C ILE A 80 3.02 15.43 14.17
N GLU A 81 3.92 14.46 14.30
CA GLU A 81 5.16 14.45 13.56
C GLU A 81 4.99 13.91 12.14
N TRP A 82 5.71 14.53 11.20
CA TRP A 82 5.76 14.08 9.82
C TRP A 82 6.59 12.80 9.71
N LYS A 83 5.93 11.68 9.42
CA LYS A 83 6.61 10.41 9.13
C LYS A 83 7.04 10.34 7.67
N LYS A 84 8.14 9.63 7.42
CA LYS A 84 8.65 9.36 6.06
C LYS A 84 7.87 8.24 5.37
N GLU A 85 7.33 7.33 6.17
CA GLU A 85 6.59 6.15 5.73
C GLU A 85 5.37 5.99 6.63
N VAL A 86 4.20 5.73 6.04
CA VAL A 86 2.93 5.52 6.76
C VAL A 86 2.22 4.30 6.20
N LYS A 87 1.60 3.51 7.07
CA LYS A 87 0.83 2.33 6.68
C LYS A 87 -0.65 2.63 6.60
N TYR A 88 -1.26 2.40 5.43
CA TYR A 88 -2.71 2.58 5.22
C TYR A 88 -3.28 1.38 4.45
N LEU A 89 -4.28 0.69 5.02
CA LEU A 89 -4.95 -0.49 4.42
C LEU A 89 -3.98 -1.58 3.92
N GLY A 90 -2.87 -1.77 4.64
CA GLY A 90 -1.82 -2.74 4.28
C GLY A 90 -0.82 -2.24 3.24
N PHE A 91 -0.98 -1.03 2.72
CA PHE A 91 -0.02 -0.34 1.86
C PHE A 91 0.94 0.49 2.69
N VAL A 92 2.19 0.57 2.24
CA VAL A 92 3.19 1.47 2.82
C VAL A 92 3.40 2.61 1.84
N LEU A 93 3.08 3.83 2.29
CA LEU A 93 3.20 5.05 1.52
C LEU A 93 4.51 5.73 1.91
N ASP A 94 5.43 5.87 0.95
CA ASP A 94 6.69 6.58 1.12
C ASP A 94 6.49 8.07 0.78
N LYS A 95 7.20 8.98 1.44
CA LYS A 95 7.17 10.44 1.16
C LYS A 95 7.30 10.79 -0.33
N GLN A 96 8.12 10.04 -1.06
CA GLN A 96 8.38 10.27 -2.48
C GLN A 96 7.45 9.48 -3.42
N LEU A 97 6.54 8.65 -2.86
CA LEU A 97 5.69 7.73 -3.63
C LEU A 97 6.50 6.80 -4.57
N ASN A 98 7.70 6.42 -4.14
CA ASN A 98 8.52 5.46 -4.87
C ASN A 98 8.11 4.01 -4.58
N PHE A 99 7.39 3.77 -3.48
CA PHE A 99 6.89 2.47 -3.03
C PHE A 99 7.99 1.41 -2.88
N ARG A 100 9.21 1.84 -2.52
CA ARG A 100 10.37 0.94 -2.39
C ARG A 100 10.22 0.08 -1.14
N ALA A 101 9.86 0.70 -0.02
CA ALA A 101 9.62 0.00 1.24
C ALA A 101 8.47 -1.01 1.06
N HIS A 102 7.39 -0.58 0.43
CA HIS A 102 6.24 -1.44 0.12
C HIS A 102 6.60 -2.65 -0.74
N THR A 103 7.37 -2.43 -1.81
CA THR A 103 7.81 -3.51 -2.71
C THR A 103 8.67 -4.53 -1.97
N SER A 104 9.57 -4.08 -1.09
CA SER A 104 10.40 -4.97 -0.26
C SER A 104 9.55 -5.81 0.69
N LEU A 105 8.57 -5.20 1.36
CA LEU A 105 7.67 -5.90 2.27
C LEU A 105 6.84 -6.97 1.54
N ILE A 106 6.34 -6.67 0.35
CA ILE A 106 5.59 -7.64 -0.46
C ILE A 106 6.48 -8.77 -0.95
N LYS A 107 7.73 -8.50 -1.36
CA LYS A 107 8.69 -9.54 -1.71
C LYS A 107 8.94 -10.48 -0.54
N GLU A 108 9.12 -9.94 0.66
CA GLU A 108 9.35 -10.75 1.86
C GLU A 108 8.12 -11.62 2.18
N LYS A 109 6.92 -11.01 2.19
CA LYS A 109 5.66 -11.72 2.41
C LYS A 109 5.44 -12.83 1.38
N TYR A 110 5.67 -12.52 0.11
CA TYR A 110 5.57 -13.48 -0.98
C TYR A 110 6.59 -14.62 -0.83
N ASN A 111 7.86 -14.31 -0.55
CA ASN A 111 8.89 -15.33 -0.38
C ASN A 111 8.61 -16.24 0.80
N LYS A 112 8.08 -15.71 1.91
CA LYS A 112 7.65 -16.50 3.06
C LYS A 112 6.50 -17.44 2.68
N ALA A 113 5.48 -16.93 2.00
CA ALA A 113 4.37 -17.73 1.50
C ALA A 113 4.83 -18.80 0.50
N PHE A 114 5.71 -18.43 -0.43
CA PHE A 114 6.28 -19.34 -1.42
C PHE A 114 7.11 -20.46 -0.77
N ARG A 115 7.96 -20.13 0.21
CA ARG A 115 8.73 -21.11 0.97
C ARG A 115 7.84 -22.10 1.71
N SER A 116 6.72 -21.64 2.29
CA SER A 116 5.78 -22.53 2.97
C SER A 116 5.12 -23.54 2.03
N GLN A 117 4.94 -23.18 0.75
CA GLN A 117 4.33 -24.04 -0.27
C GLN A 117 5.38 -24.71 -1.16
N TYR A 118 6.67 -24.58 -0.83
CA TYR A 118 7.74 -24.98 -1.73
C TYR A 118 7.70 -26.48 -2.03
N SER A 119 7.42 -27.32 -1.02
CA SER A 119 7.32 -28.77 -1.18
C SER A 119 6.23 -29.20 -2.17
N LEU A 120 5.16 -28.40 -2.33
CA LEU A 120 4.04 -28.69 -3.21
C LEU A 120 4.24 -28.14 -4.62
N ILE A 121 4.98 -27.04 -4.75
CA ILE A 121 5.15 -26.31 -6.02
C ILE A 121 6.47 -26.71 -6.72
N CYS A 122 7.44 -27.28 -5.99
CA CYS A 122 8.75 -27.60 -6.55
C CYS A 122 8.65 -28.56 -7.75
N ARG A 123 9.67 -28.54 -8.60
CA ARG A 123 9.72 -29.37 -9.83
C ARG A 123 9.55 -30.86 -9.55
N ASN A 124 10.09 -31.32 -8.43
CA ASN A 124 10.12 -32.73 -8.06
C ASN A 124 8.85 -33.16 -7.30
N SER A 125 7.91 -32.26 -7.04
CA SER A 125 6.65 -32.62 -6.40
C SER A 125 5.79 -33.44 -7.37
N GLY A 126 5.23 -34.54 -6.87
CA GLY A 126 4.34 -35.44 -7.63
C GLY A 126 2.94 -34.86 -7.90
N LEU A 127 2.69 -33.60 -7.55
CA LEU A 127 1.43 -32.91 -7.84
C LEU A 127 1.25 -32.68 -9.34
N ASN A 128 0.02 -32.82 -9.83
CA ASN A 128 -0.32 -32.46 -11.20
C ASN A 128 -0.17 -30.94 -11.41
N LEU A 129 0.15 -30.53 -12.64
CA LEU A 129 0.30 -29.14 -13.06
C LEU A 129 -0.91 -28.29 -12.66
N ASN A 130 -2.13 -28.78 -12.92
CA ASN A 130 -3.37 -28.06 -12.60
C ASN A 130 -3.49 -27.74 -11.10
N ASN A 131 -3.09 -28.68 -10.23
CA ASN A 131 -3.12 -28.46 -8.78
C ASN A 131 -2.04 -27.47 -8.34
N LYS A 132 -0.86 -27.49 -8.96
CA LYS A 132 0.20 -26.49 -8.71
C LYS A 132 -0.24 -25.09 -9.13
N VAL A 133 -0.88 -24.98 -10.29
CA VAL A 133 -1.48 -23.72 -10.77
C VAL A 133 -2.57 -23.25 -9.80
N LEU A 134 -3.43 -24.15 -9.34
CA LEU A 134 -4.47 -23.82 -8.36
C LEU A 134 -3.89 -23.26 -7.07
N ILE A 135 -2.86 -23.89 -6.50
CA ILE A 135 -2.17 -23.39 -5.29
C ILE A 135 -1.59 -21.99 -5.55
N TYR A 136 -0.95 -21.79 -6.70
CA TYR A 136 -0.40 -20.49 -7.07
C TYR A 136 -1.49 -19.41 -7.19
N LEU A 137 -2.57 -19.70 -7.92
CA LEU A 137 -3.69 -18.77 -8.12
C LEU A 137 -4.41 -18.44 -6.82
N ALA A 138 -4.62 -19.42 -5.95
CA ALA A 138 -5.38 -19.26 -4.71
C ALA A 138 -4.56 -18.62 -3.57
N TYR A 139 -3.26 -18.91 -3.48
CA TYR A 139 -2.46 -18.53 -2.32
C TYR A 139 -1.38 -17.49 -2.60
N LEU A 140 -0.64 -17.63 -3.70
CA LEU A 140 0.52 -16.77 -3.99
C LEU A 140 0.14 -15.52 -4.80
N ARG A 141 -0.68 -15.71 -5.84
CA ARG A 141 -1.10 -14.62 -6.74
C ARG A 141 -1.84 -13.49 -6.03
N PRO A 142 -2.75 -13.73 -5.04
CA PRO A 142 -3.44 -12.66 -4.35
C PRO A 142 -2.50 -11.70 -3.62
N ILE A 143 -1.36 -12.19 -3.11
CA ILE A 143 -0.35 -11.36 -2.44
C ILE A 143 0.24 -10.32 -3.40
N LEU A 144 0.44 -10.68 -4.66
CA LEU A 144 1.00 -9.79 -5.68
C LEU A 144 -0.07 -8.84 -6.26
N ILE A 145 -1.30 -9.34 -6.45
CA ILE A 145 -2.38 -8.60 -7.10
C ILE A 145 -3.05 -7.59 -6.16
N TYR A 146 -3.02 -7.80 -4.84
CA TYR A 146 -3.64 -6.88 -3.87
C TYR A 146 -3.26 -5.41 -4.09
N ALA A 147 -2.03 -5.15 -4.53
CA ALA A 147 -1.47 -3.83 -4.78
C ALA A 147 -1.49 -3.39 -6.26
N SER A 148 -2.25 -4.07 -7.12
CA SER A 148 -2.28 -3.80 -8.57
C SER A 148 -2.56 -2.34 -8.96
N PRO A 149 -3.46 -1.58 -8.29
CA PRO A 149 -3.71 -0.19 -8.66
C PRO A 149 -2.49 0.71 -8.41
N ILE A 150 -1.69 0.38 -7.39
CA ILE A 150 -0.49 1.14 -7.02
C ILE A 150 0.64 0.82 -7.98
N TRP A 151 0.75 -0.44 -8.44
CA TRP A 151 1.78 -0.87 -9.37
C TRP A 151 1.83 -0.05 -10.65
N ALA A 152 0.68 0.39 -11.16
CA ALA A 152 0.61 1.29 -12.31
C ALA A 152 1.33 2.64 -12.07
N CYS A 153 1.34 3.13 -10.83
CA CYS A 153 1.95 4.39 -10.42
C CYS A 153 3.40 4.23 -9.92
N THR A 154 3.92 3.00 -9.79
CA THR A 154 5.27 2.77 -9.27
C THR A 154 6.35 2.87 -10.34
N ALA A 155 7.59 3.08 -9.91
CA ALA A 155 8.75 3.02 -10.79
C ALA A 155 8.83 1.66 -11.50
N ARG A 156 9.15 1.68 -12.81
CA ARG A 156 9.23 0.48 -13.66
C ARG A 156 10.19 -0.58 -13.11
N SER A 157 11.24 -0.19 -12.41
CA SER A 157 12.18 -1.07 -11.72
C SER A 157 11.51 -1.89 -10.61
N ASN A 158 10.67 -1.26 -9.79
CA ASN A 158 9.95 -1.91 -8.70
C ASN A 158 8.91 -2.89 -9.27
N PHE A 159 8.14 -2.47 -10.27
CA PHE A 159 7.21 -3.36 -10.96
C PHE A 159 7.89 -4.58 -11.58
N ARG A 160 9.01 -4.38 -12.30
CA ARG A 160 9.81 -5.49 -12.86
C ARG A 160 10.24 -6.48 -11.79
N SER A 161 10.58 -6.01 -10.59
CA SER A 161 11.02 -6.89 -9.52
C SER A 161 9.90 -7.79 -8.99
N ILE A 162 8.65 -7.34 -9.02
CA ILE A 162 7.46 -8.15 -8.71
C ILE A 162 7.21 -9.15 -9.84
N GLN A 163 7.32 -8.69 -11.09
CA GLN A 163 7.19 -9.53 -12.27
C GLN A 163 8.20 -10.69 -12.29
N VAL A 164 9.42 -10.46 -11.80
CA VAL A 164 10.44 -11.51 -11.64
C VAL A 164 10.02 -12.59 -10.64
N LEU A 165 9.37 -12.22 -9.53
CA LEU A 165 8.87 -13.19 -8.54
C LEU A 165 7.78 -14.09 -9.13
N GLU A 166 6.84 -13.49 -9.85
CA GLU A 166 5.78 -14.20 -10.56
C GLU A 166 6.38 -15.17 -11.60
N ASN A 167 7.26 -14.67 -12.47
CA ASN A 167 7.90 -15.50 -13.50
C ASN A 167 8.71 -16.65 -12.89
N LYS A 168 9.38 -16.44 -11.75
CA LYS A 168 10.12 -17.49 -11.07
C LYS A 168 9.21 -18.61 -10.58
N ALA A 169 8.05 -18.28 -10.01
CA ALA A 169 7.08 -19.27 -9.57
C ALA A 169 6.47 -20.02 -10.76
N LEU A 170 6.03 -19.31 -11.80
CA LEU A 170 5.45 -19.93 -13.00
C LEU A 170 6.45 -20.87 -13.70
N ARG A 171 7.72 -20.47 -13.81
CA ARG A 171 8.80 -21.33 -14.34
C ARG A 171 9.03 -22.59 -13.51
N MET A 172 8.77 -22.52 -12.20
CA MET A 172 8.90 -23.68 -11.32
C MET A 172 7.72 -24.64 -11.52
N ILE A 173 6.50 -24.10 -11.62
CA ILE A 173 5.25 -24.84 -11.84
C ILE A 173 5.27 -25.55 -13.19
N ALA A 174 5.58 -24.82 -14.27
CA ALA A 174 5.62 -25.35 -15.64
C ALA A 174 6.87 -26.20 -15.94
N ASN A 175 7.74 -26.42 -14.95
CA ASN A 175 9.04 -27.08 -15.12
C ASN A 175 9.88 -26.52 -16.30
N ALA A 176 9.80 -25.21 -16.52
CA ALA A 176 10.35 -24.56 -17.70
C ALA A 176 11.88 -24.44 -17.63
N ARG A 177 12.57 -24.83 -18.72
CA ARG A 177 14.02 -24.68 -18.88
C ARG A 177 14.44 -23.24 -19.23
N CYS A 178 15.74 -22.95 -19.15
CA CYS A 178 16.31 -21.61 -19.32
C CYS A 178 15.94 -20.94 -20.66
N TYR A 179 15.79 -21.71 -21.73
CA TYR A 179 15.47 -21.23 -23.09
C TYR A 179 13.98 -20.96 -23.33
N HIS A 180 13.07 -21.39 -22.43
CA HIS A 180 11.65 -21.06 -22.56
C HIS A 180 11.45 -19.57 -22.27
N ARG A 181 10.78 -18.88 -23.20
CA ARG A 181 10.45 -17.46 -23.04
C ARG A 181 9.34 -17.31 -22.01
N ASN A 182 9.40 -16.24 -21.23
CA ASN A 182 8.38 -15.96 -20.21
C ASN A 182 6.98 -15.73 -20.80
N ILE A 183 6.90 -15.31 -22.06
CA ILE A 183 5.62 -15.10 -22.77
C ILE A 183 4.91 -16.42 -22.96
N ASP A 184 5.65 -17.44 -23.42
CA ASP A 184 5.11 -18.78 -23.69
C ASP A 184 4.61 -19.46 -22.39
N ILE A 185 5.23 -19.14 -21.25
CA ILE A 185 4.89 -19.70 -19.93
C ILE A 185 3.66 -19.03 -19.30
N ARG A 186 3.37 -17.78 -19.64
CA ARG A 186 2.25 -17.01 -19.06
C ARG A 186 0.90 -17.37 -19.65
N ASN A 187 0.89 -18.05 -20.79
CA ASN A 187 -0.31 -18.48 -21.50
C ASN A 187 -0.71 -19.93 -21.18
N VAL A 188 -0.03 -20.56 -20.20
CA VAL A 188 -0.30 -21.93 -19.74
C VAL A 188 -1.34 -21.92 -18.62
#